data_AF-A0A0L8H6S0-F1
#
_entry.id   AF-A0A0L8H6S0-F1
#
_cell.length_a   1.000
_cell.length_b   1.000
_cell.length_c   1.000
_cell.angle_alpha   90.00
_cell.angle_beta   90.00
_cell.angle_gamma   90.00
#
_symmetry.space_group_name_H-M   'P 1'
#
loop_
_entity.id
_entity.type
_entity.pdbx_description
1 polymer ?
#
loop_
_entity_poly.entity_id
_entity_poly.type
_entity_poly.pdbx_seq_one_letter_code
_entity_poly.pdbx_strand_id
1 'polypeptide(L)'
;KDGVGSSNSNGLLLLQMCVEMILFALNTMFLLKNKYKTTWMHSGSKKWHLIDYILTRKRDTRDFLVVRGVRGAEYWTEHRLLRAK
;
A
#
# COMPACT_ATOMS: atom_id res chain seq x y z
N LYS A 1 -3.02 6.93 16.48
CA LYS A 1 -2.58 8.06 15.63
C LYS A 1 -2.34 7.43 14.28
N ASP A 2 -3.35 7.37 13.41
CA ASP A 2 -3.30 6.50 12.24
C ASP A 2 -3.70 7.30 11.00
N GLY A 3 -2.79 7.29 10.02
CA GLY A 3 -2.85 7.99 8.76
C GLY A 3 -1.56 7.71 7.96
N VAL A 4 -1.49 8.17 6.71
CA VAL A 4 -0.28 8.02 5.88
C VAL A 4 0.91 8.65 6.60
N GLY A 5 1.95 7.85 6.89
CA GLY A 5 3.16 8.29 7.59
C GLY A 5 3.31 7.81 9.03
N SER A 6 2.38 7.03 9.57
CA SER A 6 2.54 6.35 10.87
C SER A 6 2.35 4.83 10.73
N SER A 7 3.27 4.05 11.30
CA SER A 7 3.17 2.58 11.38
C SER A 7 2.74 2.14 12.78
N ASN A 8 1.82 1.17 12.85
CA ASN A 8 1.50 0.45 14.09
C ASN A 8 2.33 -0.85 14.19
N SER A 9 2.07 -1.68 15.20
CA SER A 9 2.76 -2.96 15.41
C SER A 9 2.70 -3.88 14.18
N ASN A 10 1.55 -3.93 13.50
CA ASN A 10 1.39 -4.73 12.28
C ASN A 10 2.25 -4.19 11.13
N GLY A 11 2.33 -2.86 11.00
CA GLY A 11 3.24 -2.21 10.05
C GLY A 11 4.71 -2.53 10.33
N LEU A 12 5.11 -2.58 11.60
CA LEU A 12 6.48 -2.98 11.98
C LEU A 12 6.74 -4.46 11.67
N LEU A 13 5.78 -5.35 11.96
CA LEU A 13 5.90 -6.78 11.64
C LEU A 13 6.01 -7.01 10.12
N LEU A 14 5.23 -6.28 9.31
CA LEU A 14 5.35 -6.31 7.86
C LEU A 14 6.76 -5.90 7.39
N LEU A 15 7.33 -4.84 7.98
CA LEU A 15 8.68 -4.40 7.64
C LEU A 15 9.73 -5.44 8.04
N GLN A 16 9.61 -6.02 9.23
CA GLN A 16 10.49 -7.09 9.70
C GLN A 16 10.47 -8.29 8.73
N MET A 17 9.28 -8.76 8.38
CA MET A 17 9.08 -9.84 7.41
C MET A 17 9.67 -9.47 6.03
N CYS A 18 9.52 -8.22 5.58
CA CYS A 18 10.13 -7.78 4.31
C CYS A 18 11.66 -7.81 4.36
N VAL A 19 12.27 -7.45 5.49
CA VAL A 19 13.73 -7.51 5.66
C VAL A 19 14.21 -8.96 5.67
N GLU A 20 13.57 -9.82 6.46
CA GLU A 20 13.93 -11.24 6.59
C GLU A 20 13.81 -12.00 5.26
N MET A 21 12.76 -11.71 4.48
CA MET A 21 12.51 -12.39 3.21
C MET A 21 13.05 -11.64 1.99
N ILE A 22 13.75 -10.51 2.17
CA ILE A 22 14.31 -9.68 1.09
C ILE A 22 13.22 -9.24 0.08
N LEU A 23 12.10 -8.75 0.62
CA LEU A 23 10.95 -8.24 -0.14
C LEU A 23 10.89 -6.72 -0.12
N PHE A 24 10.27 -6.17 -1.16
CA PHE A 24 10.05 -4.75 -1.39
C PHE A 24 8.55 -4.49 -1.52
N ALA A 25 8.05 -3.53 -0.75
CA ALA A 25 6.68 -3.05 -0.85
C ALA A 25 6.57 -2.02 -1.99
N LEU A 26 5.98 -2.42 -3.12
CA LEU A 26 5.96 -1.58 -4.32
C LEU A 26 5.15 -0.29 -4.17
N ASN A 27 4.16 -0.28 -3.28
CA ASN A 27 3.30 0.89 -3.02
C ASN A 27 4.10 2.13 -2.54
N THR A 28 5.28 1.93 -1.97
CA THR A 28 6.14 3.01 -1.45
C THR A 28 7.25 3.42 -2.43
N MET A 29 7.54 2.60 -3.43
CA MET A 29 8.63 2.82 -4.40
C MET A 29 8.39 4.01 -5.34
N PHE A 30 7.13 4.30 -5.65
CA PHE A 30 6.77 5.35 -6.62
C PHE A 30 6.39 6.66 -5.93
N LEU A 31 6.87 7.79 -6.49
CA LEU A 31 6.49 9.13 -6.04
C LEU A 31 5.08 9.48 -6.52
N LEU A 32 4.08 8.97 -5.81
CA LEU A 32 2.66 9.24 -6.05
C LEU A 32 2.03 10.07 -4.93
N LYS A 33 0.98 10.82 -5.28
CA LYS A 33 0.10 11.48 -4.29
C LYS A 33 -0.55 10.43 -3.38
N ASN A 34 -0.76 10.76 -2.11
CA ASN A 34 -1.32 9.83 -1.09
C ASN A 34 -2.64 9.16 -1.51
N LYS A 35 -3.48 9.85 -2.28
CA LYS A 35 -4.74 9.31 -2.83
C LYS A 35 -4.56 8.12 -3.78
N TYR A 36 -3.35 7.87 -4.27
CA TYR A 36 -3.00 6.74 -5.11
C TYR A 36 -2.15 5.68 -4.39
N LYS A 37 -1.72 5.96 -3.15
CA LYS A 37 -0.98 5.01 -2.31
C LYS A 37 -1.88 4.31 -1.29
N THR A 38 -2.99 4.94 -0.92
CA THR A 38 -3.92 4.44 0.09
C THR A 38 -5.01 3.59 -0.54
N THR A 39 -5.39 2.54 0.18
CA THR A 39 -6.33 1.53 -0.31
C THR A 39 -7.56 1.44 0.56
N TRP A 40 -7.48 1.66 1.88
CA TRP A 40 -8.64 1.56 2.76
C TRP A 40 -9.01 2.90 3.37
N MET A 41 -10.31 3.15 3.53
CA MET A 41 -10.80 4.32 4.27
C MET A 41 -11.55 3.87 5.52
N HIS A 42 -11.12 4.35 6.68
CA HIS A 42 -11.84 4.10 7.92
C HIS A 42 -13.22 4.78 7.89
N SER A 43 -14.29 4.01 8.08
CA SER A 43 -15.70 4.43 8.02
C SER A 43 -16.02 5.69 8.86
N GLY A 44 -15.59 5.72 10.12
CA GLY A 44 -15.83 6.84 11.04
C GLY A 44 -14.93 8.07 10.80
N SER A 45 -13.61 7.91 10.91
CA SER A 45 -12.66 9.03 10.79
C SER A 45 -12.47 9.57 9.37
N LYS A 46 -12.96 8.86 8.34
CA LYS A 46 -12.75 9.17 6.91
C LYS A 46 -11.29 9.33 6.50
N LYS A 47 -10.37 8.76 7.29
CA LYS A 47 -8.94 8.74 6.99
C LYS A 47 -8.61 7.60 6.06
N TRP A 48 -7.75 7.89 5.10
CA TRP A 48 -7.23 6.91 4.16
C TRP A 48 -5.94 6.29 4.69
N HIS A 49 -5.85 4.97 4.61
CA HIS A 49 -4.74 4.18 5.10
C HIS A 49 -4.15 3.31 3.98
N LEU A 50 -2.86 3.07 4.05
CA LEU A 50 -2.16 2.08 3.23
C LEU A 50 -2.09 0.79 4.05
N ILE A 51 -2.94 -0.19 3.71
CA ILE A 51 -2.97 -1.49 4.39
C ILE A 51 -2.91 -2.68 3.44
N ASP A 52 -3.16 -2.45 2.15
CA ASP A 52 -2.97 -3.45 1.10
C ASP A 52 -1.64 -3.18 0.37
N TYR A 53 -0.85 -4.22 0.17
CA TYR A 53 0.52 -4.12 -0.36
C TYR A 53 0.73 -5.13 -1.48
N ILE A 54 1.48 -4.72 -2.52
CA ILE A 54 2.12 -5.66 -3.44
C ILE A 54 3.58 -5.81 -3.02
N LEU A 55 3.96 -7.02 -2.66
CA LEU A 55 5.33 -7.37 -2.28
C LEU A 55 6.03 -8.10 -3.43
N THR A 56 7.28 -7.74 -3.71
CA THR A 56 8.09 -8.42 -4.71
C THR A 56 9.55 -8.52 -4.27
N ARG A 57 10.35 -9.34 -4.92
CA ARG A 57 11.81 -9.32 -4.71
C ARG A 57 12.43 -8.10 -5.36
N LYS A 58 13.53 -7.62 -4.79
CA LYS A 58 14.28 -6.46 -5.32
C LYS A 58 14.55 -6.54 -6.83
N ARG A 59 15.01 -7.70 -7.32
CA ARG A 59 15.38 -7.89 -8.73
C ARG A 59 14.21 -7.75 -9.70
N ASP A 60 13.01 -8.09 -9.25
CA ASP A 60 11.77 -8.13 -10.03
C ASP A 60 11.04 -6.76 -9.97
N THR A 61 11.53 -5.80 -9.16
CA THR A 61 10.92 -4.44 -9.06
C THR A 61 10.94 -3.66 -10.38
N ARG A 62 11.92 -3.94 -11.25
CA ARG A 62 12.09 -3.29 -12.56
C ARG A 62 10.97 -3.62 -13.55
N ASP A 63 10.23 -4.69 -13.29
CA ASP A 63 9.16 -5.17 -14.18
C ASP A 63 7.85 -4.40 -13.98
N PHE A 64 7.81 -3.52 -12.97
CA PHE A 64 6.65 -2.70 -12.63
C PHE A 64 6.86 -1.25 -13.06
N LEU A 65 5.96 -0.74 -13.89
CA LEU A 65 5.89 0.66 -14.28
C LEU A 65 5.27 1.52 -13.19
N VAL A 66 4.22 1.03 -12.52
CA VAL A 66 3.56 1.73 -11.41
C VAL A 66 2.70 0.79 -10.57
N VAL A 67 2.68 1.02 -9.26
CA VAL A 67 1.68 0.44 -8.35
C VAL A 67 0.83 1.55 -7.75
N ARG A 68 -0.50 1.46 -7.91
CA ARG A 68 -1.42 2.48 -7.41
C ARG A 68 -2.80 1.95 -7.08
N GLY A 69 -3.45 2.57 -6.11
CA GLY A 69 -4.89 2.45 -5.87
C GLY A 69 -5.69 2.99 -7.06
N VAL A 70 -6.68 2.22 -7.48
CA VAL A 70 -7.67 2.58 -8.51
C VAL A 70 -8.84 3.27 -7.84
N ARG A 71 -9.13 4.51 -8.25
CA ARG A 71 -10.29 5.27 -7.77
C ARG A 71 -11.51 4.94 -8.62
N GLY A 72 -12.69 4.92 -8.01
CA GLY A 72 -13.94 4.55 -8.67
C GLY A 72 -14.13 3.04 -8.82
N ALA A 73 -13.23 2.23 -8.23
CA ALA A 73 -13.32 0.77 -8.22
C ALA A 73 -13.80 0.24 -6.85
N GLU A 74 -14.23 1.13 -5.96
CA GLU A 74 -14.81 0.82 -4.66
C GLU A 74 -16.28 0.38 -4.84
N TYR A 75 -16.53 -0.87 -5.23
CA TYR A 75 -17.89 -1.45 -5.28
C TYR A 75 -18.05 -2.47 -4.14
N TRP A 76 -18.96 -2.19 -3.19
CA TRP A 76 -19.26 -2.99 -1.99
C TRP A 76 -18.16 -3.13 -0.93
N THR A 77 -17.03 -2.44 -1.08
CA THR A 77 -15.93 -2.49 -0.12
C THR A 77 -15.41 -1.10 0.21
N GLU A 78 -14.94 -0.92 1.44
CA GLU A 78 -14.21 0.28 1.86
C GLU A 78 -12.76 0.31 1.33
N HIS A 79 -12.39 -0.70 0.53
CA HIS A 79 -11.09 -0.83 -0.11
C HIS A 79 -11.12 -0.41 -1.58
N ARG A 80 -10.04 0.25 -2.02
CA ARG A 80 -9.67 0.43 -3.41
C ARG A 80 -8.89 -0.77 -3.88
N LEU A 81 -9.17 -1.16 -5.12
CA LEU A 81 -8.31 -2.09 -5.83
C LEU A 81 -6.90 -1.50 -5.96
N LEU A 82 -5.91 -2.24 -5.49
CA LEU A 82 -4.50 -1.94 -5.71
C LEU A 82 -4.04 -2.62 -7.01
N ARG A 83 -3.53 -1.84 -7.95
CA ARG A 83 -3.13 -2.35 -9.27
C ARG A 83 -1.65 -2.12 -9.54
N ALA A 84 -0.97 -3.17 -9.96
CA ALA A 84 0.33 -3.13 -10.60
C ALA A 84 0.18 -3.05 -12.12
N LYS A 85 0.98 -2.20 -12.76
CA LYS A 85 1.18 -2.16 -14.21
C LYS A 85 2.67 -2.23 -14.48
#